data_AF-A0A6P7TT07-F1
#
_entry.id   AF-A0A6P7TT07-F1
#
_cell.length_a   1.000
_cell.length_b   1.000
_cell.length_c   1.000
_cell.angle_alpha   90.00
_cell.angle_beta   90.00
_cell.angle_gamma   90.00
#
_symmetry.space_group_name_H-M   'P 1'
#
loop_
_entity.id
_entity.type
_entity.pdbx_description
1 polymer ?
#
loop_
_entity_poly.entity_id
_entity_poly.type
_entity_poly.pdbx_seq_one_letter_code
_entity_poly.pdbx_strand_id
1 'polypeptide(L)'
;MEVPSSWIDTWNNPRIFPFIIPFLQCLIYYALVLLVHVGIFKLNSIFTPIWLRPILSDFFCTITSCTISFQHGILRFYYGNTTYVLMSGFMAFLFRNIFKDSAPSVPANVLKYMKEVISFSDLLLRVFTQIFAIPAIALVVHMIWLLEIMPEHTQQLSQRTCASDLNVAVAMGFLIEGGSIALETWLSQSRITIYDSVDSCLKLFTGPIMVVLGIHHTGMYMNPTLASVMKFGCKGTTPWQHVLVYWLAPILGCILGVKIFNYHQKRLASSTVDVSWTDSMRNENGDKFKRFPRRKLKGRSTTRKR
;
A
#
# COMPACT_ATOMS: atom_id res chain seq x y z
N MET A 1 2.90 -11.72 47.38
CA MET A 1 3.53 -12.40 46.22
C MET A 1 4.70 -11.54 45.82
N GLU A 2 5.88 -11.88 46.34
CA GLU A 2 7.11 -11.16 46.01
C GLU A 2 7.52 -11.56 44.59
N VAL A 3 7.61 -10.56 43.72
CA VAL A 3 8.12 -10.74 42.36
C VAL A 3 9.60 -11.13 42.48
N PRO A 4 10.05 -12.26 41.90
CA PRO A 4 11.43 -12.70 42.05
C PRO A 4 12.40 -11.62 41.53
N SER A 5 13.44 -11.33 42.30
CA SER A 5 14.44 -10.28 42.03
C SER A 5 15.10 -10.39 40.64
N SER A 6 15.14 -11.60 40.07
CA SER A 6 15.63 -11.84 38.71
C SER A 6 14.80 -11.18 37.61
N TRP A 7 13.53 -10.83 37.86
CA TRP A 7 12.70 -10.11 36.89
C TRP A 7 13.04 -8.62 36.87
N ILE A 8 13.36 -8.04 38.03
CA ILE A 8 13.70 -6.60 38.20
C ILE A 8 15.08 -6.30 37.59
N ASP A 9 16.01 -7.25 37.62
CA ASP A 9 17.32 -7.10 37.00
C ASP A 9 17.25 -7.07 35.45
N THR A 10 16.24 -7.70 34.84
CA THR A 10 15.95 -7.53 33.40
C THR A 10 15.48 -6.12 33.06
N TRP A 11 14.76 -5.47 33.98
CA TRP A 11 14.30 -4.07 33.85
C TRP A 11 15.40 -3.03 34.13
N ASN A 12 16.59 -3.45 34.56
CA ASN A 12 17.74 -2.55 34.72
C ASN A 12 18.88 -2.90 33.77
N ASN A 13 18.65 -3.76 32.77
CA ASN A 13 19.68 -4.15 31.82
C ASN A 13 19.95 -3.02 30.81
N PRO A 14 21.11 -2.32 30.88
CA PRO A 14 21.40 -1.14 30.07
C PRO A 14 21.57 -1.46 28.58
N ARG A 15 21.53 -2.74 28.17
CA ARG A 15 21.58 -3.18 26.77
C ARG A 15 20.21 -3.32 26.11
N ILE A 16 19.12 -3.47 26.89
CA ILE A 16 17.76 -3.70 26.35
C ILE A 16 16.95 -2.40 26.35
N PHE A 17 17.12 -1.56 27.38
CA PHE A 17 16.47 -0.25 27.50
C PHE A 17 16.62 0.70 26.29
N PRO A 18 17.78 0.82 25.62
CA PRO A 18 17.91 1.70 24.46
C PRO A 18 17.04 1.27 23.25
N PHE A 19 16.50 0.05 23.25
CA PHE A 19 15.68 -0.48 22.14
C PHE A 19 14.18 -0.61 22.48
N ILE A 20 13.77 -0.53 23.75
CA ILE A 20 12.35 -0.64 24.11
C ILE A 20 11.69 0.73 24.11
N ILE A 21 12.35 1.74 24.70
CA ILE A 21 11.79 3.08 24.84
C ILE A 21 11.47 3.70 23.47
N PRO A 22 12.38 3.73 22.47
CA PRO A 22 12.07 4.33 21.18
C PRO A 22 10.98 3.58 20.43
N PHE A 23 10.85 2.27 20.64
CA PHE A 23 9.79 1.47 20.04
C PHE A 23 8.42 1.81 20.65
N LEU A 24 8.34 1.90 21.98
CA LEU A 24 7.11 2.33 22.67
C LEU A 24 6.71 3.75 22.26
N GLN A 25 7.67 4.66 22.13
CA GLN A 25 7.43 6.02 21.63
C GLN A 25 6.89 6.01 20.19
N CYS A 26 7.42 5.16 19.31
CA CYS A 26 6.85 4.96 17.97
C CYS A 26 5.40 4.46 18.05
N LEU A 27 5.10 3.50 18.92
CA LEU A 27 3.73 3.00 19.11
C LEU A 27 2.78 4.07 19.62
N ILE A 28 3.21 4.90 20.58
CA ILE A 28 2.44 6.04 21.09
C ILE A 28 2.16 7.02 19.96
N TYR A 29 3.16 7.33 19.13
CA TYR A 29 2.97 8.19 17.96
C TYR A 29 1.92 7.61 16.99
N TYR A 30 2.04 6.34 16.61
CA TYR A 30 1.08 5.71 15.70
C TYR A 30 -0.34 5.69 16.29
N ALA A 31 -0.46 5.36 17.57
CA ALA A 31 -1.74 5.35 18.27
C ALA A 31 -2.37 6.75 18.32
N LEU A 32 -1.60 7.77 18.67
CA LEU A 32 -2.07 9.16 18.70
C LEU A 32 -2.60 9.60 17.33
N VAL A 33 -1.82 9.39 16.27
CA VAL A 33 -2.20 9.76 14.90
C VAL A 33 -3.46 9.02 14.45
N LEU A 34 -3.54 7.70 14.68
CA LEU A 34 -4.69 6.90 14.30
C LEU A 34 -5.94 7.29 15.10
N LEU A 35 -5.86 7.49 16.42
CA LEU A 35 -7.00 7.84 17.25
C LEU A 35 -7.61 9.19 16.85
N VAL A 36 -6.77 10.20 16.64
CA VAL A 36 -7.21 11.52 16.18
C VAL A 36 -7.93 11.41 14.84
N HIS A 37 -7.34 10.70 13.87
CA HIS A 37 -7.92 10.60 12.54
C HIS A 37 -9.15 9.69 12.48
N VAL A 38 -9.24 8.64 13.31
CA VAL A 38 -10.48 7.86 13.47
C VAL A 38 -11.60 8.74 14.01
N GLY A 39 -11.30 9.63 14.96
CA GLY A 39 -12.23 10.65 15.45
C GLY A 39 -12.73 11.55 14.31
N ILE A 40 -11.80 12.15 13.56
CA ILE A 40 -12.13 13.03 12.42
C ILE A 40 -12.94 12.28 11.35
N PHE A 41 -12.57 11.04 11.02
CA PHE A 41 -13.27 10.23 10.04
C PHE A 41 -14.71 9.92 10.46
N LYS A 42 -14.93 9.58 11.73
CA LYS A 42 -16.28 9.42 12.29
C LYS A 42 -17.07 10.73 12.23
N LEU A 43 -16.48 11.85 12.61
CA LEU A 43 -17.12 13.17 12.51
C LEU A 43 -17.50 13.51 11.06
N ASN A 44 -16.61 13.26 10.11
CA ASN A 44 -16.86 13.44 8.68
C ASN A 44 -18.08 12.61 8.20
N SER A 45 -18.21 11.36 8.68
CA SER A 45 -19.35 10.51 8.35
C SER A 45 -20.69 11.02 8.90
N ILE A 46 -20.67 11.81 9.98
CA ILE A 46 -21.86 12.35 10.65
C ILE A 46 -22.24 13.71 10.04
N PHE A 47 -21.29 14.64 9.95
CA PHE A 47 -21.57 16.06 9.68
C PHE A 47 -21.46 16.47 8.21
N THR A 48 -20.74 15.71 7.38
CA THR A 48 -20.49 16.11 5.99
C THR A 48 -21.60 15.62 5.06
N PRO A 49 -21.99 16.37 4.01
CA PRO A 49 -22.87 15.89 2.95
C PRO A 49 -22.32 14.67 2.19
N ILE A 50 -23.20 13.77 1.74
CA ILE A 50 -22.82 12.48 1.10
C ILE A 50 -21.85 12.66 -0.07
N TRP A 51 -22.03 13.69 -0.90
CA TRP A 51 -21.18 13.96 -2.06
C TRP A 51 -19.77 14.45 -1.69
N LEU A 52 -19.62 15.13 -0.54
CA LEU A 52 -18.35 15.69 -0.08
C LEU A 52 -17.56 14.72 0.82
N ARG A 53 -18.27 13.77 1.47
CA ARG A 53 -17.67 12.76 2.36
C ARG A 53 -16.46 12.05 1.75
N PRO A 54 -16.51 11.50 0.51
CA PRO A 54 -15.39 10.75 -0.04
C PRO A 54 -14.15 11.61 -0.32
N ILE A 55 -14.34 12.90 -0.64
CA ILE A 55 -13.26 13.84 -0.93
C ILE A 55 -12.55 14.22 0.37
N LEU A 56 -13.31 14.57 1.41
CA LEU A 56 -12.74 14.84 2.73
C LEU A 56 -12.12 13.59 3.36
N SER A 57 -12.71 12.42 3.08
CA SER A 57 -12.14 11.14 3.50
C SER A 57 -10.75 10.94 2.94
N ASP A 58 -10.57 11.14 1.63
CA ASP A 58 -9.26 11.07 0.97
C ASP A 58 -8.29 12.13 1.50
N PHE A 59 -8.76 13.36 1.77
CA PHE A 59 -7.96 14.42 2.37
C PHE A 59 -7.36 13.98 3.71
N PHE A 60 -8.20 13.58 4.66
CA PHE A 60 -7.75 13.16 5.99
C PHE A 60 -6.93 11.87 5.93
N CYS A 61 -7.30 10.91 5.08
CA CYS A 61 -6.54 9.68 4.88
C CYS A 61 -5.13 9.95 4.33
N THR A 62 -4.99 10.93 3.44
CA THR A 62 -3.69 11.38 2.92
C THR A 62 -2.85 12.00 4.04
N ILE A 63 -3.45 12.83 4.90
CA ILE A 63 -2.78 13.40 6.06
C ILE A 63 -2.28 12.29 7.00
N THR A 64 -3.17 11.37 7.40
CA THR A 64 -2.84 10.24 8.28
C THR A 64 -1.69 9.41 7.70
N SER A 65 -1.81 8.97 6.45
CA SER A 65 -0.84 8.07 5.81
C SER A 65 0.54 8.72 5.67
N CYS A 66 0.59 10.00 5.29
CA CYS A 66 1.86 10.71 5.18
C CYS A 66 2.48 10.96 6.57
N THR A 67 1.67 11.35 7.56
CA THR A 67 2.14 11.56 8.95
C THR A 67 2.73 10.28 9.54
N ILE A 68 2.08 9.13 9.35
CA ILE A 68 2.62 7.81 9.76
C ILE A 68 3.95 7.51 9.06
N SER A 69 4.11 7.91 7.80
CA SER A 69 5.31 7.65 7.01
C SER A 69 6.55 8.39 7.53
N PHE A 70 6.39 9.61 8.08
CA PHE A 70 7.48 10.30 8.81
C PHE A 70 8.00 9.44 9.97
N GLN A 71 7.09 8.85 10.75
CA GLN A 71 7.46 8.00 11.88
C GLN A 71 8.06 6.67 11.43
N HIS A 72 7.63 6.11 10.29
CA HIS A 72 8.28 4.93 9.72
C HIS A 72 9.75 5.17 9.36
N GLY A 73 10.11 6.39 8.91
CA GLY A 73 11.50 6.79 8.68
C GLY A 73 12.36 6.69 9.94
N ILE A 74 11.85 7.21 11.07
CA ILE A 74 12.51 7.13 12.39
C ILE A 74 12.59 5.67 12.87
N LEU A 75 11.50 4.90 12.75
CA LEU A 75 11.48 3.49 13.13
C LEU A 75 12.54 2.68 12.36
N ARG A 76 12.67 2.91 11.06
CA ARG A 76 13.68 2.26 10.23
C ARG A 76 15.10 2.62 10.66
N PHE A 77 15.34 3.88 11.03
CA PHE A 77 16.66 4.31 11.51
C PHE A 77 17.10 3.53 12.76
N TYR A 78 16.18 3.28 13.69
CA TYR A 78 16.46 2.55 14.92
C TYR A 78 16.53 1.02 14.77
N TYR A 79 15.60 0.43 14.02
CA TYR A 79 15.39 -1.03 14.02
C TYR A 79 15.63 -1.70 12.66
N GLY A 80 16.04 -0.92 11.65
CA GLY A 80 16.35 -1.41 10.31
C GLY A 80 15.13 -1.78 9.46
N ASN A 81 15.44 -2.39 8.32
CA ASN A 81 14.47 -2.65 7.25
C ASN A 81 13.39 -3.67 7.65
N THR A 82 13.73 -4.71 8.40
CA THR A 82 12.78 -5.78 8.77
C THR A 82 11.63 -5.23 9.61
N THR A 83 11.97 -4.48 10.67
CA THR A 83 10.96 -3.86 11.55
C THR A 83 10.13 -2.83 10.81
N TYR A 84 10.74 -2.06 9.91
CA TYR A 84 10.03 -1.16 9.01
C TYR A 84 8.98 -1.91 8.17
N VAL A 85 9.34 -3.01 7.51
CA VAL A 85 8.42 -3.78 6.66
C VAL A 85 7.27 -4.35 7.48
N LEU A 86 7.57 -4.95 8.64
CA LEU A 86 6.55 -5.53 9.52
C LEU A 86 5.56 -4.47 10.04
N MET A 87 6.08 -3.36 10.57
CA MET A 87 5.22 -2.30 11.10
C MET A 87 4.44 -1.59 9.99
N SER A 88 5.06 -1.31 8.85
CA SER A 88 4.38 -0.64 7.73
C SER A 88 3.27 -1.52 7.14
N GLY A 89 3.51 -2.83 7.00
CA GLY A 89 2.46 -3.77 6.58
C GLY A 89 1.32 -3.91 7.59
N PHE A 90 1.64 -3.90 8.90
CA PHE A 90 0.62 -3.86 9.96
C PHE A 90 -0.18 -2.54 9.94
N MET A 91 0.46 -1.40 9.75
CA MET A 91 -0.23 -0.12 9.62
C MET A 91 -1.09 -0.07 8.35
N ALA A 92 -0.62 -0.61 7.23
CA ALA A 92 -1.42 -0.76 6.01
C ALA A 92 -2.64 -1.66 6.25
N PHE A 93 -2.49 -2.75 7.03
CA PHE A 93 -3.62 -3.59 7.44
C PHE A 93 -4.65 -2.79 8.23
N LEU A 94 -4.24 -2.09 9.29
CA LEU A 94 -5.14 -1.28 10.11
C LEU A 94 -5.83 -0.21 9.25
N PHE A 95 -5.07 0.50 8.43
CA PHE A 95 -5.56 1.55 7.57
C PHE A 95 -6.65 1.06 6.63
N ARG A 96 -6.42 -0.06 5.94
CA ARG A 96 -7.40 -0.67 5.02
C ARG A 96 -8.71 -1.06 5.73
N ASN A 97 -8.62 -1.55 6.96
CA ASN A 97 -9.80 -2.00 7.71
C ASN A 97 -10.59 -0.84 8.35
N ILE A 98 -9.89 0.23 8.77
CA ILE A 98 -10.49 1.40 9.42
C ILE A 98 -11.08 2.35 8.37
N PHE A 99 -10.29 2.71 7.36
CA PHE A 99 -10.62 3.75 6.38
C PHE A 99 -11.08 3.11 5.06
N LYS A 100 -12.16 2.34 5.13
CA LYS A 100 -12.73 1.66 3.96
C LYS A 100 -13.03 2.67 2.84
N ASP A 101 -12.82 2.22 1.60
CA ASP A 101 -13.07 2.95 0.35
C ASP A 101 -12.30 4.26 0.16
N SER A 102 -11.35 4.60 1.05
CA SER A 102 -10.52 5.80 0.94
C SER A 102 -9.24 5.54 0.13
N ALA A 103 -8.77 6.53 -0.60
CA ALA A 103 -7.54 6.47 -1.40
C ALA A 103 -6.54 7.53 -0.88
N PRO A 104 -5.54 7.13 -0.06
CA PRO A 104 -4.61 8.07 0.57
C PRO A 104 -3.48 8.57 -0.35
N SER A 105 -3.47 8.19 -1.63
CA SER A 105 -2.42 8.55 -2.59
C SER A 105 -2.97 8.80 -3.98
N VAL A 106 -2.21 9.55 -4.79
CA VAL A 106 -2.57 9.82 -6.20
C VAL A 106 -2.67 8.51 -7.00
N PRO A 107 -1.71 7.56 -6.94
CA PRO A 107 -1.84 6.28 -7.63
C PRO A 107 -3.10 5.49 -7.22
N ALA A 108 -3.52 5.56 -5.94
CA ALA A 108 -4.75 4.89 -5.50
C ALA A 108 -6.01 5.49 -6.17
N ASN A 109 -6.05 6.81 -6.36
CA ASN A 109 -7.14 7.46 -7.08
C ASN A 109 -7.08 7.21 -8.60
N VAL A 110 -5.88 7.16 -9.19
CA VAL A 110 -5.71 6.74 -10.59
C VAL A 110 -6.21 5.30 -10.78
N LEU A 111 -5.93 4.39 -9.85
CA LEU A 111 -6.45 3.02 -9.89
C LEU A 111 -7.98 2.98 -9.83
N LYS A 112 -8.62 3.79 -8.97
CA LYS A 112 -10.09 3.91 -8.92
C LYS A 112 -10.67 4.41 -10.25
N TYR A 113 -10.04 5.40 -10.87
CA TYR A 113 -10.45 5.91 -12.18
C TYR A 113 -10.30 4.85 -13.27
N MET A 114 -9.17 4.14 -13.31
CA MET A 114 -8.91 3.07 -14.27
C MET A 114 -9.84 1.86 -14.09
N LYS A 115 -10.41 1.68 -12.89
CA LYS A 115 -11.45 0.70 -12.58
C LYS A 115 -12.87 1.24 -12.80
N GLU A 116 -13.01 2.43 -13.37
CA GLU A 116 -14.29 3.09 -13.67
C GLU A 116 -15.17 3.32 -12.41
N VAL A 117 -14.54 3.37 -11.22
CA VAL A 117 -15.23 3.63 -9.95
C VAL A 117 -15.52 5.13 -9.78
N ILE A 118 -14.66 5.98 -10.33
CA ILE A 118 -14.77 7.44 -10.26
C ILE A 118 -14.62 8.06 -11.66
N SER A 119 -15.21 9.24 -11.87
CA SER A 119 -15.05 10.00 -13.10
C SER A 119 -13.69 10.69 -13.18
N PHE A 120 -13.32 11.18 -14.37
CA PHE A 120 -12.10 11.96 -14.55
C PHE A 120 -12.13 13.28 -13.76
N SER A 121 -13.29 13.94 -13.69
CA SER A 121 -13.45 15.17 -12.88
C SER A 121 -13.27 14.89 -11.38
N ASP A 122 -13.79 13.77 -10.88
CA ASP A 122 -13.60 13.35 -9.49
C ASP A 122 -12.13 13.00 -9.21
N LEU A 123 -11.45 12.34 -10.15
CA LEU A 123 -10.00 12.11 -10.07
C LEU A 123 -9.23 13.43 -9.93
N LEU A 124 -9.47 14.40 -10.82
CA LEU A 124 -8.81 15.71 -10.76
C LEU A 124 -9.05 16.39 -9.42
N LEU A 125 -10.30 16.41 -8.96
CA LEU A 125 -10.66 17.01 -7.67
C LEU A 125 -9.90 16.37 -6.51
N ARG A 126 -9.83 15.03 -6.46
CA ARG A 126 -9.08 14.32 -5.41
C ARG A 126 -7.58 14.56 -5.48
N VAL A 127 -7.00 14.65 -6.68
CA VAL A 127 -5.58 15.00 -6.85
C VAL A 127 -5.32 16.43 -6.34
N PHE A 128 -6.19 17.38 -6.65
CA PHE A 128 -6.10 18.74 -6.08
C PHE A 128 -6.20 18.70 -4.56
N THR A 129 -7.16 17.97 -4.00
CA THR A 129 -7.29 17.78 -2.55
C THR A 129 -6.01 17.23 -1.92
N GLN A 130 -5.34 16.29 -2.57
CA GLN A 130 -4.07 15.73 -2.10
C GLN A 130 -2.90 16.73 -2.21
N ILE A 131 -2.90 17.63 -3.19
CA ILE A 131 -1.95 18.76 -3.25
C ILE A 131 -2.21 19.73 -2.08
N PHE A 132 -3.47 20.09 -1.84
CA PHE A 132 -3.85 20.97 -0.72
C PHE A 132 -3.59 20.33 0.66
N ALA A 133 -3.47 19.00 0.74
CA ALA A 133 -3.10 18.31 1.97
C ALA A 133 -1.62 18.51 2.35
N ILE A 134 -0.73 18.86 1.41
CA ILE A 134 0.71 19.04 1.67
C ILE A 134 1.01 20.00 2.84
N PRO A 135 0.52 21.26 2.85
CA PRO A 135 0.75 22.16 3.97
C PRO A 135 0.09 21.67 5.27
N ALA A 136 -1.06 20.99 5.19
CA ALA A 136 -1.72 20.41 6.35
C ALA A 136 -0.91 19.26 6.96
N ILE A 137 -0.31 18.40 6.14
CA ILE A 137 0.61 17.35 6.60
C ILE A 137 1.79 17.98 7.32
N ALA A 138 2.43 18.98 6.70
CA ALA A 138 3.56 19.67 7.32
C ALA A 138 3.16 20.24 8.69
N LEU A 139 2.03 20.93 8.79
CA LEU A 139 1.53 21.46 10.05
C LEU A 139 1.28 20.37 11.10
N VAL A 140 0.57 19.29 10.74
CA VAL A 140 0.25 18.19 11.66
C VAL A 140 1.52 17.50 12.16
N VAL A 141 2.49 17.23 11.27
CA VAL A 141 3.77 16.64 11.63
C VAL A 141 4.53 17.56 12.60
N HIS A 142 4.59 18.87 12.32
CA HIS A 142 5.22 19.84 13.23
C HIS A 142 4.53 19.85 14.59
N MET A 143 3.19 19.90 14.65
CA MET A 143 2.44 19.92 15.90
C MET A 143 2.67 18.66 16.74
N ILE A 144 2.76 17.49 16.11
CA ILE A 144 3.06 16.24 16.84
C ILE A 144 4.52 16.23 17.30
N TRP A 145 5.46 16.70 16.48
CA TRP A 145 6.86 16.77 16.85
C TRP A 145 7.14 17.74 18.00
N LEU A 146 6.33 18.79 18.16
CA LEU A 146 6.37 19.69 19.33
C LEU A 146 5.96 19.01 20.64
N LEU A 147 5.33 17.83 20.60
CA LEU A 147 5.07 17.03 21.79
C LEU A 147 6.33 16.31 22.30
N GLU A 148 7.43 16.37 21.55
CA GLU A 148 8.74 15.81 21.91
C GLU A 148 8.66 14.35 22.38
N ILE A 149 7.79 13.57 21.72
CA ILE A 149 7.62 12.15 22.03
C ILE A 149 8.95 11.41 21.87
N MET A 150 9.83 11.90 20.98
CA MET A 150 11.16 11.36 20.71
C MET A 150 12.19 12.49 20.51
N PRO A 151 13.47 12.30 20.89
CA PRO A 151 14.53 13.28 20.64
C PRO A 151 14.70 13.64 19.15
N GLU A 152 14.45 12.69 18.25
CA GLU A 152 14.55 12.89 16.80
C GLU A 152 13.56 13.92 16.29
N HIS A 153 12.39 14.06 16.93
CA HIS A 153 11.39 15.05 16.54
C HIS A 153 11.95 16.47 16.66
N THR A 154 12.61 16.78 17.78
CA THR A 154 13.29 18.06 17.99
C THR A 154 14.46 18.24 17.01
N GLN A 155 15.23 17.18 16.75
CA GLN A 155 16.31 17.24 15.77
C GLN A 155 15.78 17.59 14.37
N GLN A 156 14.72 16.93 13.91
CA GLN A 156 14.11 17.20 12.60
C GLN A 156 13.51 18.61 12.53
N LEU A 157 12.87 19.10 13.60
CA LEU A 157 12.38 20.48 13.70
C LEU A 157 13.50 21.52 13.59
N SER A 158 14.70 21.19 14.09
CA SER A 158 15.87 22.09 14.06
C SER A 158 16.59 22.14 12.72
N GLN A 159 16.32 21.20 11.80
CA GLN A 159 17.00 21.13 10.51
C GLN A 159 16.58 22.29 9.60
N ARG A 160 17.53 23.16 9.26
CA ARG A 160 17.33 24.29 8.33
C ARG A 160 17.66 23.94 6.87
N THR A 161 18.38 22.85 6.66
CA THR A 161 18.86 22.43 5.34
C THR A 161 18.35 21.03 5.04
N CYS A 162 17.86 20.82 3.82
CA CYS A 162 17.46 19.50 3.36
C CYS A 162 18.13 19.16 2.02
N ALA A 163 18.44 17.87 1.85
CA ALA A 163 18.92 17.29 0.61
C ALA A 163 17.85 16.37 0.02
N SER A 164 17.77 16.36 -1.30
CA SER A 164 16.94 15.43 -2.06
C SER A 164 17.43 13.99 -1.90
N ASP A 165 16.51 13.04 -1.90
CA ASP A 165 16.85 11.61 -1.85
C ASP A 165 17.00 10.98 -3.25
N LEU A 166 16.90 11.79 -4.30
CA LEU A 166 17.18 11.34 -5.67
C LEU A 166 18.71 11.24 -5.88
N ASN A 167 19.27 10.09 -5.56
CA ASN A 167 20.70 9.79 -5.63
C ASN A 167 21.12 9.18 -6.99
N VAL A 168 20.18 9.06 -7.92
CA VAL A 168 20.40 8.46 -9.26
C VAL A 168 20.02 9.46 -10.35
N ALA A 169 20.41 9.16 -11.59
CA ALA A 169 19.98 9.93 -12.75
C ALA A 169 18.45 10.00 -12.83
N VAL A 170 17.91 11.15 -13.27
CA VAL A 170 16.46 11.42 -13.33
C VAL A 170 15.69 10.33 -14.07
N ALA A 171 16.23 9.85 -15.20
CA ALA A 171 15.63 8.77 -15.97
C ALA A 171 15.57 7.45 -15.17
N MET A 172 16.62 7.13 -14.41
CA MET A 172 16.63 5.94 -13.54
C MET A 172 15.66 6.10 -12.37
N GLY A 173 15.62 7.28 -11.73
CA GLY A 173 14.65 7.57 -10.66
C GLY A 173 13.21 7.44 -11.14
N PHE A 174 12.92 7.94 -12.34
CA PHE A 174 11.63 7.79 -13.01
C PHE A 174 11.26 6.32 -13.20
N LEU A 175 12.19 5.49 -13.69
CA LEU A 175 11.96 4.05 -13.86
C LEU A 175 11.78 3.32 -12.53
N ILE A 176 12.51 3.71 -11.49
CA ILE A 176 12.44 3.13 -10.15
C ILE A 176 11.08 3.43 -9.50
N GLU A 177 10.68 4.70 -9.39
CA GLU A 177 9.40 5.09 -8.78
C GLU A 177 8.21 4.58 -9.61
N GLY A 178 8.25 4.78 -10.93
CA GLY A 178 7.17 4.34 -11.83
C GLY A 178 7.06 2.82 -11.95
N GLY A 179 8.19 2.12 -12.03
CA GLY A 179 8.25 0.66 -12.11
C GLY A 179 7.76 -0.01 -10.83
N SER A 180 8.14 0.51 -9.66
CA SER A 180 7.64 0.02 -8.38
C SER A 180 6.12 0.15 -8.26
N ILE A 181 5.56 1.31 -8.64
CA ILE A 181 4.10 1.50 -8.64
C ILE A 181 3.41 0.61 -9.68
N ALA A 182 4.00 0.41 -10.85
CA ALA A 182 3.45 -0.51 -11.85
C ALA A 182 3.39 -1.95 -11.31
N LEU A 183 4.46 -2.40 -10.67
CA LEU A 183 4.54 -3.73 -10.06
C LEU A 183 3.56 -3.88 -8.89
N GLU A 184 3.50 -2.90 -7.99
CA GLU A 184 2.53 -2.88 -6.88
C GLU A 184 1.08 -2.89 -7.40
N THR A 185 0.79 -2.06 -8.40
CA THR A 185 -0.55 -1.95 -9.00
C THR A 185 -0.96 -3.26 -9.69
N TRP A 186 -0.03 -3.91 -10.40
CA TRP A 186 -0.27 -5.22 -11.02
C TRP A 186 -0.47 -6.31 -9.96
N LEU A 187 0.40 -6.38 -8.94
CA LEU A 187 0.30 -7.37 -7.86
C LEU A 187 -0.98 -7.21 -7.06
N SER A 188 -1.39 -5.97 -6.73
CA SER A 188 -2.61 -5.72 -5.96
C SER A 188 -3.88 -6.28 -6.61
N GLN A 189 -3.89 -6.33 -7.95
CA GLN A 189 -5.00 -6.84 -8.76
C GLN A 189 -4.86 -8.34 -9.08
N SER A 190 -3.65 -8.86 -9.11
CA SER A 190 -3.37 -10.26 -9.40
C SER A 190 -3.77 -11.16 -8.23
N ARG A 191 -4.23 -12.39 -8.53
CA ARG A 191 -4.42 -13.42 -7.50
C ARG A 191 -3.14 -14.22 -7.35
N ILE A 192 -2.48 -14.10 -6.20
CA ILE A 192 -1.19 -14.74 -5.90
C ILE A 192 -1.41 -16.14 -5.33
N THR A 193 -2.46 -16.33 -4.53
CA THR A 193 -2.78 -17.62 -3.89
C THR A 193 -4.28 -17.91 -3.93
N ILE A 194 -4.60 -19.19 -3.77
CA ILE A 194 -5.99 -19.68 -3.68
C ILE A 194 -6.67 -19.24 -2.37
N TYR A 195 -5.90 -18.92 -1.34
CA TYR A 195 -6.41 -18.51 -0.03
C TYR A 195 -6.49 -16.99 0.08
N ASP A 196 -7.71 -16.44 0.04
CA ASP A 196 -7.94 -14.99 -0.05
C ASP A 196 -7.35 -14.20 1.13
N SER A 197 -7.34 -14.78 2.34
CA SER A 197 -6.72 -14.16 3.52
C SER A 197 -5.20 -14.06 3.39
N VAL A 198 -4.54 -15.08 2.82
CA VAL A 198 -3.09 -15.09 2.61
C VAL A 198 -2.74 -14.14 1.46
N ASP A 199 -3.52 -14.14 0.38
CA ASP A 199 -3.37 -13.21 -0.74
C ASP A 199 -3.43 -11.75 -0.28
N SER A 200 -4.47 -11.44 0.50
CA SER A 200 -4.69 -10.11 1.07
C SER A 200 -3.61 -9.70 2.06
N CYS A 201 -2.96 -10.66 2.72
CA CYS A 201 -1.85 -10.43 3.64
C CYS A 201 -0.56 -10.12 2.89
N LEU A 202 -0.19 -10.94 1.90
CA LEU A 202 1.02 -10.75 1.09
C LEU A 202 1.04 -9.38 0.41
N LYS A 203 -0.10 -8.94 -0.11
CA LYS A 203 -0.26 -7.62 -0.77
C LYS A 203 -0.05 -6.42 0.16
N LEU A 204 -0.15 -6.59 1.49
CA LEU A 204 0.11 -5.50 2.44
C LEU A 204 1.60 -5.21 2.60
N PHE A 205 2.46 -6.18 2.28
CA PHE A 205 3.91 -6.06 2.43
C PHE A 205 4.62 -5.68 1.12
N THR A 206 3.93 -5.72 -0.03
CA THR A 206 4.56 -5.40 -1.32
C THR A 206 5.10 -3.98 -1.35
N GLY A 207 4.31 -2.98 -0.95
CA GLY A 207 4.75 -1.58 -0.87
C GLY A 207 5.96 -1.40 0.05
N PRO A 208 5.90 -1.79 1.33
CA PRO A 208 7.04 -1.69 2.24
C PRO A 208 8.31 -2.39 1.75
N ILE A 209 8.19 -3.54 1.08
CA ILE A 209 9.33 -4.23 0.47
C ILE A 209 9.93 -3.38 -0.66
N MET A 210 9.11 -2.81 -1.55
CA MET A 210 9.59 -1.91 -2.60
C MET A 210 10.30 -0.69 -2.01
N VAL A 211 9.77 -0.11 -0.92
CA VAL A 211 10.42 1.00 -0.21
C VAL A 211 11.83 0.62 0.21
N VAL A 212 12.01 -0.51 0.90
CA VAL A 212 13.33 -0.98 1.33
C VAL A 212 14.29 -1.17 0.16
N LEU A 213 13.81 -1.69 -0.98
CA LEU A 213 14.63 -1.92 -2.16
C LEU A 213 15.07 -0.61 -2.85
N GLY A 214 14.22 0.42 -2.83
CA GLY A 214 14.46 1.67 -3.56
C GLY A 214 14.95 2.85 -2.74
N ILE A 215 14.91 2.77 -1.40
CA ILE A 215 15.13 3.92 -0.51
C ILE A 215 16.48 4.61 -0.72
N HIS A 216 17.54 3.87 -1.05
CA HIS A 216 18.86 4.45 -1.29
C HIS A 216 18.98 5.16 -2.65
N HIS A 217 18.05 4.93 -3.58
CA HIS A 217 18.06 5.49 -4.92
C HIS A 217 17.20 6.75 -5.06
N THR A 218 15.98 6.72 -4.52
CA THR A 218 15.00 7.82 -4.68
C THR A 218 14.30 8.20 -3.37
N GLY A 219 14.65 7.56 -2.25
CA GLY A 219 13.80 7.56 -1.04
C GLY A 219 12.60 6.61 -1.13
N MET A 220 12.23 6.18 -2.36
CA MET A 220 11.09 5.31 -2.68
C MET A 220 9.81 5.74 -1.98
N TYR A 221 9.31 6.90 -2.38
CA TYR A 221 8.16 7.51 -1.73
C TYR A 221 6.84 6.86 -2.15
N MET A 222 6.72 6.46 -3.43
CA MET A 222 5.53 5.79 -3.97
C MET A 222 4.22 6.59 -3.79
N ASN A 223 4.30 7.83 -3.35
CA ASN A 223 3.19 8.74 -3.11
C ASN A 223 3.66 10.18 -3.39
N PRO A 224 3.13 10.84 -4.43
CA PRO A 224 3.56 12.18 -4.81
C PRO A 224 3.41 13.23 -3.70
N THR A 225 2.35 13.11 -2.89
CA THR A 225 2.10 14.02 -1.76
C THR A 225 3.17 13.85 -0.68
N LEU A 226 3.53 12.60 -0.36
CA LEU A 226 4.57 12.29 0.62
C LEU A 226 5.94 12.79 0.16
N ALA A 227 6.32 12.49 -1.08
CA ALA A 227 7.57 12.97 -1.65
C ALA A 227 7.64 14.50 -1.60
N SER A 228 6.53 15.18 -1.89
CA SER A 228 6.50 16.63 -1.95
C SER A 228 6.62 17.28 -0.57
N VAL A 229 5.91 16.76 0.44
CA VAL A 229 6.04 17.29 1.81
C VAL A 229 7.42 17.01 2.41
N MET A 230 8.09 15.92 2.03
CA MET A 230 9.40 15.57 2.57
C MET A 230 10.58 16.20 1.84
N LYS A 231 10.49 16.39 0.51
CA LYS A 231 11.67 16.68 -0.33
C LYS A 231 11.50 17.77 -1.39
N PHE A 232 10.30 18.30 -1.61
CA PHE A 232 10.14 19.35 -2.61
C PHE A 232 10.92 20.60 -2.22
N GLY A 233 11.74 21.12 -3.15
CA GLY A 233 12.60 22.29 -2.91
C GLY A 233 13.92 21.99 -2.17
N CYS A 234 14.20 20.74 -1.82
CA CYS A 234 15.48 20.37 -1.22
C CYS A 234 16.64 20.43 -2.22
N LYS A 235 17.86 20.68 -1.71
CA LYS A 235 19.07 20.79 -2.54
C LYS A 235 19.36 19.45 -3.23
N GLY A 236 19.79 19.51 -4.50
CA GLY A 236 20.19 18.33 -5.28
C GLY A 236 19.21 17.95 -6.39
N THR A 237 17.98 18.48 -6.36
CA THR A 237 17.00 18.29 -7.44
C THR A 237 16.28 19.59 -7.79
N THR A 238 16.09 19.84 -9.07
CA THR A 238 15.22 20.94 -9.53
C THR A 238 13.74 20.60 -9.30
N PRO A 239 12.85 21.60 -9.20
CA PRO A 239 11.41 21.36 -9.09
C PRO A 239 10.84 20.48 -10.21
N TRP A 240 11.36 20.64 -11.43
CA TRP A 240 10.90 19.84 -12.56
C TRP A 240 11.33 18.37 -12.48
N GLN A 241 12.56 18.10 -12.04
CA GLN A 241 13.00 16.73 -11.79
C GLN A 241 12.15 16.05 -10.71
N HIS A 242 11.77 16.80 -9.67
CA HIS A 242 10.86 16.30 -8.63
C HIS A 242 9.50 15.93 -9.21
N VAL A 243 8.90 16.80 -10.01
CA VAL A 243 7.59 16.53 -10.65
C VAL A 243 7.68 15.33 -11.59
N LEU A 244 8.73 15.23 -12.40
CA LEU A 244 8.89 14.08 -13.30
C LEU A 244 8.99 12.76 -12.54
N VAL A 245 9.87 12.69 -11.54
CA VAL A 245 10.17 11.44 -10.82
C VAL A 245 9.05 11.07 -9.83
N TYR A 246 8.56 12.02 -9.04
CA TYR A 246 7.66 11.71 -7.93
C TYR A 246 6.18 11.97 -8.21
N TRP A 247 5.82 12.67 -9.30
CA TRP A 247 4.41 12.83 -9.70
C TRP A 247 4.09 12.04 -10.97
N LEU A 248 4.80 12.34 -12.07
CA LEU A 248 4.49 11.75 -13.37
C LEU A 248 4.79 10.24 -13.38
N ALA A 249 5.94 9.81 -12.85
CA ALA A 249 6.32 8.40 -12.85
C ALA A 249 5.33 7.49 -12.09
N PRO A 250 4.90 7.81 -10.85
CA PRO A 250 3.87 7.03 -10.15
C PRO A 250 2.52 6.98 -10.87
N ILE A 251 2.08 8.09 -11.48
CA ILE A 251 0.82 8.12 -12.26
C ILE A 251 0.91 7.17 -13.46
N LEU A 252 1.97 7.28 -14.25
CA LEU A 252 2.17 6.41 -15.42
C LEU A 252 2.40 4.94 -15.01
N GLY A 253 3.12 4.72 -13.91
CA GLY A 253 3.31 3.41 -13.31
C GLY A 253 1.99 2.73 -12.99
N CYS A 254 1.06 3.44 -12.35
CA CYS A 254 -0.26 2.91 -12.03
C CYS A 254 -1.04 2.52 -13.28
N ILE A 255 -1.09 3.41 -14.28
CA ILE A 255 -1.75 3.15 -15.57
C ILE A 255 -1.14 1.92 -16.25
N LEU A 256 0.19 1.81 -16.26
CA LEU A 256 0.91 0.69 -16.85
C LEU A 256 0.59 -0.63 -16.12
N GLY A 257 0.60 -0.64 -14.79
CA GLY A 257 0.27 -1.81 -13.98
C GLY A 257 -1.14 -2.35 -14.26
N VAL A 258 -2.13 -1.45 -14.38
CA VAL A 258 -3.50 -1.84 -14.78
C VAL A 258 -3.54 -2.42 -16.19
N LYS A 259 -2.85 -1.79 -17.15
CA LYS A 259 -2.82 -2.28 -18.54
C LYS A 259 -2.17 -3.66 -18.65
N ILE A 260 -1.07 -3.88 -17.92
CA ILE A 260 -0.39 -5.18 -17.84
C ILE A 260 -1.35 -6.23 -17.25
N PHE A 261 -2.02 -5.92 -16.14
CA PHE A 261 -3.00 -6.83 -15.53
C PHE A 261 -4.12 -7.22 -16.52
N ASN A 262 -4.75 -6.24 -17.15
CA ASN A 262 -5.84 -6.48 -18.12
C ASN A 262 -5.36 -7.29 -19.33
N TYR A 263 -4.14 -7.07 -19.79
CA TYR A 263 -3.55 -7.85 -20.87
C TYR A 263 -3.34 -9.31 -20.48
N HIS A 264 -2.78 -9.56 -19.29
CA HIS A 264 -2.61 -10.93 -18.77
C HIS A 264 -3.95 -11.65 -18.60
N GLN A 265 -4.95 -10.96 -18.06
CA GLN A 265 -6.28 -11.54 -17.86
C GLN A 265 -6.95 -11.94 -19.19
N LYS A 266 -6.84 -11.09 -20.22
CA LYS A 266 -7.36 -11.40 -21.57
C LYS A 266 -6.65 -12.62 -22.17
N ARG A 267 -5.33 -12.73 -22.02
CA ARG A 267 -4.57 -13.89 -22.50
C ARG A 267 -4.95 -15.19 -21.78
N LEU A 268 -5.15 -15.15 -20.46
CA LEU A 268 -5.57 -16.33 -19.72
C LEU A 268 -6.97 -16.79 -20.15
N ALA A 269 -7.89 -15.85 -20.38
CA ALA A 269 -9.21 -16.16 -20.88
C ALA A 269 -9.17 -16.80 -22.28
N SER A 270 -8.38 -16.25 -23.21
CA SER A 270 -8.25 -16.82 -24.57
C SER A 270 -7.65 -18.22 -24.53
N SER A 271 -6.59 -18.46 -23.74
CA SER A 271 -5.99 -19.79 -23.61
C SER A 271 -6.95 -20.82 -23.02
N THR A 272 -7.83 -20.42 -22.11
CA THR A 272 -8.82 -21.35 -21.51
C THR A 272 -9.89 -21.75 -22.52
N VAL A 273 -10.31 -20.81 -23.37
CA VAL A 273 -11.25 -21.07 -24.48
C VAL A 273 -10.60 -22.01 -25.50
N ASP A 274 -9.35 -21.77 -25.90
CA ASP A 274 -8.64 -22.62 -26.86
C ASP A 274 -8.49 -24.07 -26.36
N VAL A 275 -8.12 -24.27 -25.09
CA VAL A 275 -8.04 -25.62 -24.48
C VAL A 275 -9.40 -26.31 -24.52
N SER A 276 -10.48 -25.62 -24.10
CA SER A 276 -11.84 -26.18 -24.14
C SER A 276 -12.28 -26.59 -25.55
N TRP A 277 -11.94 -25.81 -26.58
CA TRP A 277 -12.22 -26.17 -27.97
C TRP A 277 -11.42 -27.38 -28.42
N THR A 278 -10.13 -27.46 -28.07
CA THR A 278 -9.30 -28.63 -28.39
C THR A 278 -9.78 -29.91 -27.72
N ASP A 279 -10.23 -29.83 -26.46
CA ASP A 279 -10.81 -30.98 -25.74
C ASP A 279 -12.17 -31.40 -26.32
N SER A 280 -13.00 -30.43 -26.72
CA SER A 280 -14.27 -30.70 -27.41
C SER A 280 -14.04 -31.40 -28.76
N MET A 281 -13.11 -30.91 -29.59
CA MET A 281 -12.77 -31.56 -30.85
C MET A 281 -12.11 -32.93 -30.66
N ARG A 282 -11.33 -33.12 -29.59
CA ARG A 282 -10.74 -34.41 -29.24
C ARG A 282 -11.80 -35.42 -28.79
N ASN A 283 -12.83 -35.00 -28.06
CA ASN A 283 -13.94 -35.87 -27.69
C ASN A 283 -14.81 -36.23 -28.90
N GLU A 284 -15.12 -35.27 -29.78
CA GLU A 284 -15.89 -35.54 -31.01
C GLU A 284 -15.15 -36.45 -32.01
N ASN A 285 -13.83 -36.28 -32.14
CA ASN A 285 -13.01 -37.13 -33.00
C ASN A 285 -12.62 -38.46 -32.32
N GLY A 286 -12.56 -38.50 -30.99
CA GLY A 286 -12.34 -39.71 -30.20
C GLY A 286 -13.54 -40.66 -30.21
N ASP A 287 -14.76 -40.13 -30.26
CA ASP A 287 -15.99 -40.92 -30.39
C ASP A 287 -16.19 -41.55 -31.78
N LYS A 288 -15.41 -41.12 -32.78
CA LYS A 288 -15.34 -41.79 -34.09
C LYS A 288 -14.46 -43.05 -34.10
N PHE A 289 -13.72 -43.33 -33.01
CA PHE A 289 -12.83 -44.48 -32.92
C PHE A 289 -13.00 -45.24 -31.59
N LYS A 290 -14.20 -45.79 -31.37
CA LYS A 290 -14.44 -47.09 -30.67
C LYS A 290 -15.95 -47.31 -30.44
N ARG A 291 -16.60 -47.98 -31.39
CA ARG A 291 -17.75 -48.85 -31.09
C ARG A 291 -17.37 -50.29 -31.40
N PHE A 292 -16.70 -50.94 -30.45
CA PHE A 292 -16.75 -52.39 -30.34
C PHE A 292 -17.89 -52.75 -29.36
N PRO A 293 -18.81 -53.65 -29.72
CA PRO A 293 -19.99 -53.92 -28.91
C PRO A 293 -19.60 -54.68 -27.64
N ARG A 294 -19.78 -54.06 -26.46
CA ARG A 294 -19.76 -54.80 -25.19
C ARG A 294 -21.02 -55.67 -25.11
N ARG A 295 -20.81 -56.99 -25.04
CA ARG A 295 -21.82 -58.02 -24.75
C ARG A 295 -22.67 -57.62 -23.53
N LYS A 296 -23.99 -57.73 -23.68
CA LYS A 296 -24.98 -57.65 -22.59
C LYS A 296 -24.66 -58.69 -21.51
N LEU A 297 -24.49 -58.25 -20.27
CA LEU A 297 -24.64 -59.10 -19.09
C LEU A 297 -25.96 -58.72 -18.39
N LYS A 298 -26.81 -59.74 -18.25
CA LYS A 298 -28.13 -59.72 -17.61
C LYS A 298 -27.98 -59.81 -16.07
N GLY A 299 -28.92 -59.17 -15.36
CA GLY A 299 -29.23 -59.41 -13.94
C GLY A 299 -28.69 -58.31 -13.03
N ARG A 300 -29.41 -57.78 -12.03
CA ARG A 300 -30.56 -58.30 -11.30
C ARG A 300 -31.30 -57.12 -10.64
N SER A 301 -32.62 -57.28 -10.53
CA SER A 301 -33.59 -56.32 -10.00
C SER A 301 -33.32 -55.86 -8.58
N THR A 302 -33.59 -54.59 -8.27
CA THR A 302 -34.01 -54.18 -6.93
C THR A 302 -35.38 -53.51 -7.00
N THR A 303 -36.25 -54.07 -6.16
CA THR A 303 -37.67 -53.82 -6.08
C THR A 303 -37.95 -52.61 -5.21
N ARG A 304 -38.96 -51.86 -5.64
CA ARG A 304 -39.67 -50.73 -5.04
C ARG A 304 -40.22 -51.00 -3.62
N LYS A 305 -40.25 -49.96 -2.77
CA LYS A 305 -41.26 -49.56 -1.74
C LYS A 305 -40.53 -48.76 -0.64
N ARG A 306 -41.03 -47.67 -0.08
CA ARG A 306 -42.28 -46.90 -0.23
C ARG A 306 -41.98 -45.50 0.33
#